data_AF-A0AAN6ZSB8-F1
#
_entry.id   AF-A0AAN6ZSB8-F1
#
_cell.length_a   1.000
_cell.length_b   1.000
_cell.length_c   1.000
_cell.angle_alpha   90.00
_cell.angle_beta   90.00
_cell.angle_gamma   90.00
#
_symmetry.space_group_name_H-M   'P 1'
#
loop_
_entity.id
_entity.type
_entity.pdbx_description
1 polymer ?
#
loop_
_entity_poly.entity_id
_entity_poly.type
_entity_poly.pdbx_seq_one_letter_code
_entity_poly.pdbx_strand_id
1 'polypeptide(L)'
;MKSAAAFWAFASLQSLAQAVTIAEINGNKFLSPYSGKAVTGVSGLVIAKGPNGIWIRSTTPDDNDATSEAVYVYGANATSNLVVGDIVSLDGKVSEYRSNANYIYLTEITSPTNVKVVSSKNTVTPLVIGKDTVAPPTVQYTSLDGGDIYAVPNGVANISAKNPVLEPTKYGLDFWESLSGELVTVKSPRAIKTPNKYGDTWVVGNWAVTGENEHGGLTMTDKDSNPEAIIIGSPLDGTKNSPDSRMGDQFEDIAGVVQQAFGFYTILPLTALKATTNASTTVSPVGFVSEGTCKGLTVGDYNVENMAPTSAHMPKIAAHIVDYLKTPDLLFIQEIQDDSGPTDDGVVSANKTLTALTGAIASLSNVTYAFASVEPVSDQDGGQPGGNIRVAYLYRPEILSLYKPNQGGPTDATEIVPGETGSTSPCKSKRAAGSSPSLSFNPGRIDPTNAAWTSSRKPLAAAWLAKGADKPFYTINVHWSSKGGGTSLHGDIRPPINGALDSRLAQANVTGSFIAELLALDPTANVITAGDFNEFTFVQPLKDFSAISGLIELDEAVNTPQNERYTYAYDMNSQALDHIFVSPSLAESQSTTFHHLHLNSWASFDDVVSDHDPSVALFDVCG
;
A
#
# COMPACT_ATOMS: atom_id res chain seq x y z
N MET A 1 -48.74 81.16 20.57
CA MET A 1 -48.26 80.61 19.29
C MET A 1 -46.74 80.70 19.32
N LYS A 2 -46.01 79.69 19.82
CA LYS A 2 -45.58 78.41 19.19
C LYS A 2 -44.70 78.59 17.94
N SER A 3 -43.39 78.43 18.12
CA SER A 3 -42.58 77.52 17.30
C SER A 3 -41.40 77.01 18.12
N ALA A 4 -41.48 75.76 18.58
CA ALA A 4 -40.41 75.06 19.26
C ALA A 4 -39.54 74.34 18.22
N ALA A 5 -38.22 74.53 18.29
CA ALA A 5 -37.26 73.82 17.48
C ALA A 5 -37.10 72.38 18.00
N ALA A 6 -37.32 71.40 17.13
CA ALA A 6 -37.11 69.99 17.43
C ALA A 6 -35.68 69.60 17.02
N PHE A 7 -34.83 69.32 18.01
CA PHE A 7 -33.57 68.59 17.81
C PHE A 7 -33.89 67.10 17.72
N TRP A 8 -33.62 66.49 16.57
CA TRP A 8 -33.62 65.04 16.42
C TRP A 8 -32.26 64.49 16.86
N ALA A 9 -32.25 63.74 17.95
CA ALA A 9 -31.12 62.92 18.34
C ALA A 9 -31.14 61.62 17.53
N PHE A 10 -30.19 61.44 16.62
CA PHE A 10 -29.91 60.15 16.01
C PHE A 10 -29.20 59.27 17.05
N ALA A 11 -29.93 58.32 17.64
CA ALA A 11 -29.31 57.24 18.40
C ALA A 11 -28.71 56.24 17.40
N SER A 12 -27.38 56.23 17.28
CA SER A 12 -26.65 55.17 16.58
C SER A 12 -26.74 53.89 17.41
N LEU A 13 -27.59 52.96 17.01
CA LEU A 13 -27.51 51.57 17.44
C LEU A 13 -26.22 50.98 16.87
N GLN A 14 -25.13 51.01 17.64
CA GLN A 14 -23.98 50.17 17.34
C GLN A 14 -24.40 48.73 17.59
N SER A 15 -24.57 47.95 16.52
CA SER A 15 -24.60 46.50 16.63
C SER A 15 -23.25 46.06 17.22
N LEU A 16 -23.27 45.50 18.43
CA LEU A 16 -22.14 44.74 18.95
C LEU A 16 -21.94 43.55 18.00
N ALA A 17 -21.06 43.69 17.01
CA ALA A 17 -20.62 42.55 16.23
C ALA A 17 -19.89 41.62 17.20
N GLN A 18 -20.45 40.44 17.48
CA GLN A 18 -19.77 39.39 18.23
C GLN A 18 -18.49 39.01 17.46
N ALA A 19 -17.40 38.76 18.19
CA ALA A 19 -16.17 38.29 17.58
C ALA A 19 -16.41 36.90 16.96
N VAL A 20 -15.88 36.68 15.75
CA VAL A 20 -15.99 35.39 15.06
C VAL A 20 -15.30 34.31 15.89
N THR A 21 -15.98 33.18 16.10
CA THR A 21 -15.42 32.05 16.86
C THR A 21 -14.49 31.19 16.01
N ILE A 22 -13.66 30.37 16.65
CA ILE A 22 -12.79 29.43 15.92
C ILE A 22 -13.64 28.38 15.19
N ALA A 23 -14.70 27.87 15.82
CA ALA A 23 -15.64 26.95 15.17
C ALA A 23 -16.32 27.57 13.93
N GLU A 24 -16.67 28.87 13.96
CA GLU A 24 -17.20 29.58 12.78
C GLU A 24 -16.14 29.75 11.68
N ILE A 25 -14.87 29.97 12.05
CA ILE A 25 -13.75 30.05 11.11
C ILE A 25 -13.57 28.71 10.41
N ASN A 26 -13.50 27.61 11.13
CA ASN A 26 -13.34 26.29 10.51
C ASN A 26 -14.60 25.89 9.73
N GLY A 27 -15.78 26.03 10.34
CA GLY A 27 -17.04 25.57 9.77
C GLY A 27 -17.13 24.04 9.73
N ASN A 28 -18.27 23.53 9.27
CA ASN A 28 -18.57 22.09 9.24
C ASN A 28 -18.25 21.42 7.90
N LYS A 29 -17.20 21.89 7.23
CA LYS A 29 -16.77 21.47 5.89
C LYS A 29 -15.24 21.52 5.78
N PHE A 30 -14.69 20.92 4.72
CA PHE A 30 -13.24 20.91 4.45
C PHE A 30 -12.64 22.27 4.08
N LEU A 31 -13.45 23.27 3.71
CA LEU A 31 -12.99 24.63 3.47
C LEU A 31 -13.78 25.61 4.34
N SER A 32 -13.03 26.53 4.95
CA SER A 32 -13.53 27.60 5.78
C SER A 32 -14.53 28.50 5.05
N PRO A 33 -15.69 28.82 5.67
CA PRO A 33 -16.58 29.87 5.18
C PRO A 33 -15.96 31.28 5.29
N TYR A 34 -14.83 31.42 5.97
CA TYR A 34 -14.05 32.64 6.11
C TYR A 34 -12.80 32.68 5.22
N SER A 35 -12.56 31.67 4.37
CA SER A 35 -11.43 31.65 3.45
C SER A 35 -11.27 32.98 2.69
N GLY A 36 -10.09 33.58 2.79
CA GLY A 36 -9.74 34.86 2.19
C GLY A 36 -10.22 36.11 2.93
N LYS A 37 -11.03 35.98 3.99
CA LYS A 37 -11.58 37.09 4.77
C LYS A 37 -10.68 37.46 5.94
N ALA A 38 -10.74 38.74 6.33
CA ALA A 38 -10.16 39.21 7.58
C ALA A 38 -11.09 38.87 8.75
N VAL A 39 -10.49 38.49 9.88
CA VAL A 39 -11.17 38.22 11.15
C VAL A 39 -10.54 39.08 12.24
N THR A 40 -11.35 39.51 13.20
CA THR A 40 -10.92 40.42 14.27
C THR A 40 -11.36 39.91 15.63
N GLY A 41 -10.50 40.04 16.64
CA GLY A 41 -10.79 39.68 18.02
C GLY A 41 -10.94 38.17 18.25
N VAL A 42 -10.40 37.33 17.37
CA VAL A 42 -10.42 35.88 17.53
C VAL A 42 -9.68 35.53 18.81
N SER A 43 -10.35 34.85 19.73
CA SER A 43 -9.77 34.49 21.02
C SER A 43 -9.60 32.98 21.16
N GLY A 44 -8.47 32.56 21.73
CA GLY A 44 -8.21 31.15 21.98
C GLY A 44 -7.05 30.92 22.96
N LEU A 45 -7.07 29.75 23.58
CA LEU A 45 -6.02 29.20 24.42
C LEU A 45 -4.92 28.61 23.55
N VAL A 46 -3.67 29.04 23.74
CA VAL A 46 -2.50 28.44 23.08
C VAL A 46 -2.29 27.02 23.61
N ILE A 47 -2.60 26.02 22.78
CA ILE A 47 -2.52 24.60 23.15
C ILE A 47 -1.18 23.96 22.74
N ALA A 48 -0.55 24.47 21.68
CA ALA A 48 0.75 23.99 21.22
C ALA A 48 1.52 25.09 20.47
N LYS A 49 2.82 24.92 20.33
CA LYS A 49 3.71 25.83 19.59
C LYS A 49 4.59 25.03 18.65
N GLY A 50 4.66 25.51 17.40
CA GLY A 50 5.49 24.93 16.35
C GLY A 50 6.55 25.92 15.89
N PRO A 51 7.41 25.53 14.94
CA PRO A 51 8.51 26.36 14.47
C PRO A 51 8.04 27.67 13.80
N ASN A 52 6.86 27.65 13.15
CA ASN A 52 6.37 28.77 12.34
C ASN A 52 5.11 29.45 12.89
N GLY A 53 4.59 29.00 14.03
CA GLY A 53 3.27 29.42 14.49
C GLY A 53 2.84 28.73 15.79
N ILE A 54 1.58 28.93 16.15
CA ILE A 54 0.94 28.34 17.32
C ILE A 54 -0.41 27.74 16.95
N TRP A 55 -0.88 26.80 17.73
CA TRP A 55 -2.27 26.33 17.69
C TRP A 55 -3.04 26.96 18.84
N ILE A 56 -4.22 27.50 18.54
CA ILE A 56 -5.13 28.04 19.55
C ILE A 56 -6.45 27.27 19.53
N ARG A 57 -7.01 26.98 20.71
CA ARG A 57 -8.33 26.37 20.91
C ARG A 57 -9.31 27.38 21.48
N SER A 58 -10.56 27.33 21.05
CA SER A 58 -11.67 28.07 21.66
C SER A 58 -11.77 27.79 23.15
N THR A 59 -12.11 28.81 23.94
CA THR A 59 -12.44 28.66 25.37
C THR A 59 -13.93 28.44 25.60
N THR A 60 -14.74 28.55 24.54
CA THR A 60 -16.19 28.33 24.52
C THR A 60 -16.52 27.48 23.30
N PRO A 61 -16.33 26.15 23.39
CA PRO A 61 -16.61 25.24 22.30
C PRO A 61 -18.10 25.22 21.95
N ASP A 62 -18.44 24.83 20.71
CA ASP A 62 -19.81 24.77 20.20
C ASP A 62 -20.48 23.40 20.34
N ASP A 63 -19.76 22.42 20.90
CA ASP A 63 -20.18 21.03 21.15
C ASP A 63 -20.68 20.31 19.87
N ASN A 64 -20.12 20.65 18.70
CA ASN A 64 -20.44 19.99 17.44
C ASN A 64 -19.24 19.20 16.90
N ASP A 65 -19.40 17.88 16.82
CA ASP A 65 -18.34 16.96 16.37
C ASP A 65 -17.84 17.23 14.94
N ALA A 66 -18.62 17.97 14.13
CA ALA A 66 -18.28 18.33 12.75
C ALA A 66 -17.49 19.64 12.62
N THR A 67 -17.14 20.32 13.73
CA THR A 67 -16.37 21.56 13.75
C THR A 67 -15.17 21.43 14.66
N SER A 68 -13.98 21.77 14.18
CA SER A 68 -12.80 21.86 15.05
C SER A 68 -12.87 23.12 15.90
N GLU A 69 -12.54 22.98 17.18
CA GLU A 69 -12.40 24.09 18.12
C GLU A 69 -11.02 24.73 18.11
N ALA A 70 -10.12 24.22 17.27
CA ALA A 70 -8.75 24.69 17.17
C ALA A 70 -8.40 25.16 15.76
N VAL A 71 -7.46 26.10 15.68
CA VAL A 71 -6.95 26.60 14.39
C VAL A 71 -5.46 26.92 14.50
N TYR A 72 -4.74 26.67 13.42
CA TYR A 72 -3.34 27.05 13.31
C TYR A 72 -3.19 28.54 12.99
N VAL A 73 -2.32 29.23 13.73
CA VAL A 73 -1.97 30.63 13.50
C VAL A 73 -0.54 30.69 12.96
N TYR A 74 -0.43 30.87 11.64
CA TYR A 74 0.83 30.97 10.94
C TYR A 74 1.42 32.39 11.05
N GLY A 75 2.62 32.50 11.64
CA GLY A 75 3.31 33.78 11.79
C GLY A 75 4.34 33.81 12.91
N ALA A 76 5.51 33.22 12.68
CA ALA A 76 6.58 33.05 13.68
C ALA A 76 6.92 34.31 14.49
N ASN A 77 7.07 35.47 13.84
CA ASN A 77 7.47 36.70 14.52
C ASN A 77 6.40 37.18 15.52
N ALA A 78 5.14 37.20 15.08
CA ALA A 78 4.02 37.70 15.88
C ALA A 78 3.65 36.76 17.04
N THR A 79 3.96 35.47 16.92
CA THR A 79 3.65 34.43 17.91
C THR A 79 4.85 34.03 18.77
N SER A 80 6.05 34.57 18.47
CA SER A 80 7.31 34.20 19.11
C SER A 80 7.31 34.31 20.64
N ASN A 81 6.66 35.34 21.19
CA ASN A 81 6.60 35.59 22.64
C ASN A 81 5.44 34.87 23.35
N LEU A 82 4.55 34.20 22.61
CA LEU A 82 3.44 33.45 23.18
C LEU A 82 3.90 32.09 23.70
N VAL A 83 3.30 31.64 24.80
CA VAL A 83 3.59 30.35 25.42
C VAL A 83 2.32 29.51 25.55
N VAL A 84 2.50 28.19 25.59
CA VAL A 84 1.40 27.25 25.87
C VAL A 84 0.74 27.62 27.20
N GLY A 85 -0.60 27.67 27.23
CA GLY A 85 -1.39 28.10 28.38
C GLY A 85 -1.75 29.59 28.40
N ASP A 86 -1.29 30.40 27.44
CA ASP A 86 -1.80 31.77 27.24
C ASP A 86 -3.18 31.74 26.60
N ILE A 87 -4.13 32.54 27.09
CA ILE A 87 -5.32 32.91 26.32
C ILE A 87 -5.01 34.20 25.58
N VAL A 88 -5.14 34.18 24.26
CA VAL A 88 -4.85 35.33 23.40
C VAL A 88 -6.09 35.84 22.71
N SER A 89 -6.03 37.08 22.24
CA SER A 89 -6.95 37.65 21.26
C SER A 89 -6.12 38.27 20.13
N LEU A 90 -6.49 37.98 18.88
CA LEU A 90 -5.76 38.44 17.70
C LEU A 90 -6.69 38.74 16.52
N ASP A 91 -6.17 39.53 15.59
CA ASP A 91 -6.76 39.75 14.28
C ASP A 91 -5.90 39.01 13.24
N GLY A 92 -6.46 38.70 12.08
CA GLY A 92 -5.70 38.07 11.00
C GLY A 92 -6.53 37.85 9.74
N LYS A 93 -5.99 37.03 8.82
CA LYS A 93 -6.68 36.63 7.59
C LYS A 93 -6.76 35.11 7.53
N VAL A 94 -7.96 34.58 7.33
CA VAL A 94 -8.16 33.14 7.15
C VAL A 94 -7.71 32.74 5.74
N SER A 95 -6.94 31.66 5.65
CA SER A 95 -6.38 31.12 4.42
C SER A 95 -6.56 29.61 4.38
N GLU A 96 -6.61 29.07 3.15
CA GLU A 96 -6.56 27.63 2.90
C GLU A 96 -5.20 27.31 2.32
N TYR A 97 -4.39 26.59 3.09
CA TYR A 97 -3.02 26.25 2.70
C TYR A 97 -2.93 24.82 2.18
N ARG A 98 -2.17 24.62 1.09
CA ARG A 98 -1.67 23.30 0.67
C ARG A 98 -0.38 23.47 -0.12
N SER A 99 0.53 22.52 0.02
CA SER A 99 1.81 22.51 -0.72
C SER A 99 1.74 21.80 -2.06
N ASN A 100 0.69 21.02 -2.31
CA ASN A 100 0.46 20.28 -3.55
C ASN A 100 -1.04 20.32 -3.91
N ALA A 101 -1.36 20.35 -5.21
CA ALA A 101 -2.74 20.40 -5.70
C ALA A 101 -3.57 19.15 -5.36
N ASN A 102 -2.93 18.02 -5.08
CA ASN A 102 -3.59 16.76 -4.73
C ASN A 102 -3.90 16.64 -3.23
N TYR A 103 -3.40 17.55 -2.40
CA TYR A 103 -3.61 17.51 -0.95
C TYR A 103 -4.89 18.24 -0.56
N ILE A 104 -5.52 17.76 0.52
CA ILE A 104 -6.57 18.49 1.22
C ILE A 104 -5.97 19.77 1.82
N TYR A 105 -6.78 20.83 1.85
CA TYR A 105 -6.36 22.10 2.41
C TYR A 105 -6.30 22.06 3.94
N LEU A 106 -5.41 22.87 4.50
CA LEU A 106 -5.36 23.21 5.92
C LEU A 106 -5.90 24.63 6.09
N THR A 107 -6.97 24.78 6.87
CA THR A 107 -7.45 26.10 7.31
C THR A 107 -6.48 26.69 8.33
N GLU A 108 -6.03 27.92 8.08
CA GLU A 108 -5.11 28.64 8.97
C GLU A 108 -5.42 30.14 9.06
N ILE A 109 -5.02 30.77 10.16
CA ILE A 109 -5.01 32.23 10.30
C ILE A 109 -3.59 32.73 9.99
N THR A 110 -3.48 33.58 8.98
CA THR A 110 -2.23 34.19 8.52
C THR A 110 -2.17 35.68 8.86
N SER A 111 -0.96 36.25 8.77
CA SER A 111 -0.70 37.67 9.02
C SER A 111 -1.29 38.17 10.35
N PRO A 112 -1.05 37.47 11.49
CA PRO A 112 -1.63 37.85 12.76
C PRO A 112 -1.20 39.26 13.19
N THR A 113 -2.16 40.06 13.63
CA THR A 113 -1.98 41.42 14.13
C THR A 113 -2.78 41.63 15.40
N ASN A 114 -2.54 42.75 16.11
CA ASN A 114 -3.22 43.09 17.36
C ASN A 114 -3.21 41.97 18.42
N VAL A 115 -2.16 41.13 18.41
CA VAL A 115 -2.00 40.00 19.32
C VAL A 115 -1.87 40.49 20.75
N LYS A 116 -2.78 40.05 21.62
CA LYS A 116 -2.82 40.39 23.05
C LYS A 116 -2.95 39.14 23.90
N VAL A 117 -2.11 39.01 24.92
CA VAL A 117 -2.30 38.01 25.98
C VAL A 117 -3.35 38.53 26.95
N VAL A 118 -4.45 37.79 27.10
CA VAL A 118 -5.58 38.10 27.99
C VAL A 118 -5.34 37.49 29.37
N SER A 119 -4.85 36.26 29.42
CA SER A 119 -4.42 35.58 30.64
C SER A 119 -3.33 34.55 30.32
N SER A 120 -2.61 34.10 31.34
CA SER A 120 -1.50 33.14 31.21
C SER A 120 -1.60 32.02 32.22
N LYS A 121 -0.86 30.93 31.97
CA LYS A 121 -0.78 29.74 32.83
C LYS A 121 -2.13 29.03 33.03
N ASN A 122 -2.99 29.11 32.03
CA ASN A 122 -4.21 28.32 31.99
C ASN A 122 -3.87 26.85 31.74
N THR A 123 -4.70 25.95 32.27
CA THR A 123 -4.53 24.51 32.04
C THR A 123 -4.83 24.17 30.58
N VAL A 124 -3.92 23.40 29.96
CA VAL A 124 -4.12 22.82 28.63
C VAL A 124 -4.37 21.32 28.82
N THR A 125 -5.50 20.84 28.31
CA THR A 125 -5.89 19.43 28.41
C THR A 125 -6.16 18.89 27.00
N PRO A 126 -5.36 17.92 26.52
CA PRO A 126 -5.66 17.25 25.25
C PRO A 126 -6.99 16.49 25.30
N LEU A 127 -7.66 16.37 24.16
CA LEU A 127 -8.85 15.51 24.02
C LEU A 127 -8.41 14.07 23.77
N VAL A 128 -8.92 13.11 24.54
CA VAL A 128 -8.66 11.69 24.29
C VAL A 128 -9.52 11.19 23.14
N ILE A 129 -8.91 10.76 22.04
CA ILE A 129 -9.63 10.24 20.87
C ILE A 129 -10.48 9.02 21.26
N GLY A 130 -11.75 9.01 20.82
CA GLY A 130 -12.72 7.95 21.10
C GLY A 130 -13.33 7.98 22.51
N LYS A 131 -12.91 8.91 23.36
CA LYS A 131 -13.48 9.13 24.70
C LYS A 131 -14.05 10.54 24.83
N ASP A 132 -13.23 11.55 24.56
CA ASP A 132 -13.61 12.96 24.59
C ASP A 132 -14.01 13.44 23.18
N THR A 133 -13.79 12.61 22.15
CA THR A 133 -14.25 12.77 20.77
C THR A 133 -15.09 11.55 20.38
N VAL A 134 -15.78 11.59 19.24
CA VAL A 134 -16.26 10.36 18.59
C VAL A 134 -15.09 9.41 18.27
N ALA A 135 -15.37 8.12 18.09
CA ALA A 135 -14.37 7.16 17.64
C ALA A 135 -14.11 7.33 16.13
N PRO A 136 -12.87 7.14 15.65
CA PRO A 136 -12.59 7.14 14.22
C PRO A 136 -13.44 6.08 13.50
N PRO A 137 -14.09 6.40 12.36
CA PRO A 137 -14.72 5.40 11.52
C PRO A 137 -13.69 4.39 11.02
N THR A 138 -14.05 3.10 11.05
CA THR A 138 -13.16 2.00 10.64
C THR A 138 -13.29 1.63 9.17
N VAL A 139 -14.21 2.26 8.45
CA VAL A 139 -14.42 2.02 7.01
C VAL A 139 -14.77 3.33 6.33
N GLN A 140 -14.46 3.41 5.03
CA GLN A 140 -14.74 4.55 4.15
C GLN A 140 -14.03 5.86 4.54
N TYR A 141 -13.54 6.58 3.53
CA TYR A 141 -12.78 7.82 3.73
C TYR A 141 -13.65 9.05 3.60
N THR A 142 -14.60 9.08 2.65
CA THR A 142 -15.52 10.20 2.44
C THR A 142 -16.75 9.77 1.64
N SER A 143 -17.85 10.51 1.76
CA SER A 143 -19.06 10.31 0.96
C SER A 143 -18.82 10.36 -0.56
N LEU A 144 -17.75 11.03 -1.00
CA LEU A 144 -17.41 11.17 -2.42
C LEU A 144 -16.82 9.90 -3.05
N ASP A 145 -16.47 8.89 -2.25
CA ASP A 145 -15.97 7.61 -2.76
C ASP A 145 -17.11 6.70 -3.24
N GLY A 146 -18.37 7.02 -2.93
CA GLY A 146 -19.50 6.15 -3.27
C GLY A 146 -19.44 4.78 -2.58
N GLY A 147 -18.67 4.66 -1.50
CA GLY A 147 -18.49 3.43 -0.73
C GLY A 147 -17.36 2.52 -1.21
N ASP A 148 -16.57 2.91 -2.21
CA ASP A 148 -15.42 2.13 -2.69
C ASP A 148 -14.32 3.05 -3.22
N ILE A 149 -13.17 3.06 -2.53
CA ILE A 149 -12.02 3.91 -2.88
C ILE A 149 -11.29 3.48 -4.16
N TYR A 150 -11.56 2.27 -4.66
CA TYR A 150 -11.01 1.77 -5.92
C TYR A 150 -12.07 1.65 -7.01
N ALA A 151 -13.25 2.25 -6.81
CA ALA A 151 -14.30 2.30 -7.81
C ALA A 151 -13.81 2.93 -9.12
N VAL A 152 -14.34 2.41 -10.23
CA VAL A 152 -14.09 2.92 -11.57
C VAL A 152 -15.35 3.60 -12.13
N PRO A 153 -15.25 4.76 -12.80
CA PRO A 153 -14.05 5.58 -12.97
C PRO A 153 -13.56 6.21 -11.65
N ASN A 154 -12.25 6.26 -11.46
CA ASN A 154 -11.63 6.96 -10.32
C ASN A 154 -11.38 8.44 -10.65
N GLY A 155 -11.04 9.23 -9.63
CA GLY A 155 -10.67 10.65 -9.78
C GLY A 155 -11.73 11.56 -10.39
N VAL A 156 -13.01 11.28 -10.12
CA VAL A 156 -14.15 11.99 -10.73
C VAL A 156 -14.63 13.22 -9.94
N ALA A 157 -14.17 13.37 -8.70
CA ALA A 157 -14.52 14.50 -7.84
C ALA A 157 -13.29 15.03 -7.07
N ASN A 158 -13.39 16.27 -6.61
CA ASN A 158 -12.45 16.86 -5.66
C ASN A 158 -13.22 17.24 -4.38
N ILE A 159 -12.67 16.90 -3.22
CA ILE A 159 -13.21 17.32 -1.92
C ILE A 159 -13.31 18.84 -1.88
N SER A 160 -12.25 19.56 -2.27
CA SER A 160 -12.20 21.02 -2.28
C SER A 160 -13.22 21.67 -3.22
N ALA A 161 -13.55 21.02 -4.34
CA ALA A 161 -14.54 21.54 -5.29
C ALA A 161 -15.99 21.26 -4.85
N LYS A 162 -16.24 20.10 -4.24
CA LYS A 162 -17.58 19.72 -3.75
C LYS A 162 -17.90 20.31 -2.39
N ASN A 163 -16.87 20.42 -1.54
CA ASN A 163 -16.89 20.89 -0.17
C ASN A 163 -18.09 20.33 0.63
N PRO A 164 -18.18 18.99 0.80
CA PRO A 164 -19.29 18.35 1.51
C PRO A 164 -19.32 18.78 2.98
N VAL A 165 -20.49 18.64 3.60
CA VAL A 165 -20.63 18.75 5.06
C VAL A 165 -19.97 17.51 5.67
N LEU A 166 -19.18 17.72 6.72
CA LEU A 166 -18.49 16.63 7.41
C LEU A 166 -19.50 15.70 8.10
N GLU A 167 -19.29 14.39 7.97
CA GLU A 167 -19.97 13.35 8.76
C GLU A 167 -18.94 12.50 9.54
N PRO A 168 -18.34 13.04 10.63
CA PRO A 168 -17.22 12.42 11.37
C PRO A 168 -17.49 11.02 11.96
N THR A 169 -18.75 10.65 12.13
CA THR A 169 -19.14 9.32 12.61
C THR A 169 -19.21 8.27 11.51
N LYS A 170 -19.06 8.67 10.24
CA LYS A 170 -19.20 7.79 9.08
C LYS A 170 -17.94 7.68 8.23
N TYR A 171 -17.16 8.76 8.13
CA TYR A 171 -16.05 8.83 7.19
C TYR A 171 -14.76 9.29 7.86
N GLY A 172 -13.66 8.59 7.57
CA GLY A 172 -12.36 8.86 8.19
C GLY A 172 -11.79 10.25 7.91
N LEU A 173 -11.88 10.75 6.67
CA LEU A 173 -11.37 12.09 6.35
C LEU A 173 -12.18 13.17 7.06
N ASP A 174 -13.49 12.99 7.13
CA ASP A 174 -14.39 13.91 7.82
C ASP A 174 -14.09 13.94 9.33
N PHE A 175 -13.75 12.78 9.92
CA PHE A 175 -13.32 12.67 11.31
C PHE A 175 -11.99 13.40 11.57
N TRP A 176 -10.96 13.15 10.75
CA TRP A 176 -9.67 13.79 10.96
C TRP A 176 -9.72 15.30 10.65
N GLU A 177 -10.55 15.73 9.70
CA GLU A 177 -10.80 17.14 9.41
C GLU A 177 -11.47 17.84 10.59
N SER A 178 -12.46 17.22 11.24
CA SER A 178 -13.15 17.84 12.37
C SER A 178 -12.27 17.98 13.62
N LEU A 179 -11.11 17.32 13.64
CA LEU A 179 -10.07 17.50 14.65
C LEU A 179 -8.88 18.34 14.16
N SER A 180 -8.92 18.90 12.94
CA SER A 180 -7.79 19.65 12.37
C SER A 180 -7.41 20.84 13.27
N GLY A 181 -6.12 20.92 13.64
CA GLY A 181 -5.56 21.88 14.57
C GLY A 181 -5.67 21.51 16.06
N GLU A 182 -6.43 20.47 16.40
CA GLU A 182 -6.76 20.13 17.78
C GLU A 182 -5.64 19.37 18.50
N LEU A 183 -5.41 19.67 19.77
CA LEU A 183 -4.53 18.93 20.66
C LEU A 183 -5.25 17.70 21.23
N VAL A 184 -4.79 16.53 20.82
CA VAL A 184 -5.39 15.22 21.12
C VAL A 184 -4.44 14.31 21.88
N THR A 185 -4.95 13.22 22.44
CA THR A 185 -4.18 12.08 22.96
C THR A 185 -4.63 10.78 22.32
N VAL A 186 -3.70 10.06 21.71
CA VAL A 186 -3.84 8.66 21.31
C VAL A 186 -3.47 7.78 22.50
N LYS A 187 -4.45 7.05 23.04
CA LYS A 187 -4.24 6.17 24.21
C LYS A 187 -3.70 4.82 23.80
N SER A 188 -2.67 4.35 24.51
CA SER A 188 -2.01 3.05 24.30
C SER A 188 -1.79 2.72 22.82
N PRO A 189 -1.08 3.58 22.07
CA PRO A 189 -0.93 3.40 20.64
C PRO A 189 -0.12 2.16 20.29
N ARG A 190 -0.45 1.55 19.16
CA ARG A 190 0.30 0.48 18.52
C ARG A 190 0.75 0.89 17.12
N ALA A 191 2.02 0.65 16.79
CA ALA A 191 2.51 0.77 15.42
C ALA A 191 1.83 -0.26 14.53
N ILE A 192 1.27 0.18 13.41
CA ILE A 192 0.70 -0.72 12.39
C ILE A 192 1.62 -0.89 11.19
N LYS A 193 2.77 -0.20 11.18
CA LYS A 193 3.81 -0.29 10.17
C LYS A 193 5.15 0.19 10.72
N THR A 194 6.23 -0.31 10.13
CA THR A 194 7.59 0.19 10.34
C THR A 194 7.70 1.67 9.92
N PRO A 195 8.43 2.52 10.69
CA PRO A 195 8.57 3.92 10.39
C PRO A 195 9.19 4.17 9.01
N ASN A 196 8.88 5.33 8.43
CA ASN A 196 9.63 5.81 7.27
C ASN A 196 11.04 6.30 7.69
N LYS A 197 11.87 6.68 6.73
CA LYS A 197 13.24 7.21 6.98
C LYS A 197 13.32 8.49 7.84
N TYR A 198 12.19 9.15 8.09
CA TYR A 198 12.07 10.33 8.94
C TYR A 198 11.62 9.98 10.37
N GLY A 199 11.29 8.71 10.63
CA GLY A 199 10.72 8.26 11.90
C GLY A 199 9.23 8.56 12.04
N ASP A 200 8.52 8.84 10.92
CA ASP A 200 7.07 8.97 10.97
C ASP A 200 6.45 7.56 11.01
N THR A 201 5.52 7.36 11.94
CA THR A 201 5.00 6.02 12.27
C THR A 201 3.48 6.02 12.18
N TRP A 202 2.91 5.09 11.42
CA TRP A 202 1.48 4.84 11.42
C TRP A 202 1.05 4.09 12.68
N VAL A 203 0.02 4.59 13.35
CA VAL A 203 -0.50 4.00 14.58
C VAL A 203 -2.02 3.92 14.59
N VAL A 204 -2.52 3.02 15.44
CA VAL A 204 -3.88 3.07 15.98
C VAL A 204 -3.82 3.20 17.50
N GLY A 205 -4.81 3.85 18.09
CA GLY A 205 -4.98 3.89 19.54
C GLY A 205 -5.97 2.85 20.04
N ASN A 206 -6.39 3.00 21.30
CA ASN A 206 -7.39 2.15 21.95
C ASN A 206 -8.83 2.48 21.49
N TRP A 207 -9.08 2.36 20.19
CA TRP A 207 -10.40 2.38 19.55
C TRP A 207 -10.60 1.10 18.73
N ALA A 208 -11.84 0.88 18.24
CA ALA A 208 -12.12 -0.28 17.40
C ALA A 208 -11.40 -0.16 16.06
N VAL A 209 -10.90 -1.26 15.53
CA VAL A 209 -10.23 -1.34 14.23
C VAL A 209 -10.80 -2.50 13.42
N THR A 210 -10.59 -2.48 12.11
CA THR A 210 -10.84 -3.62 11.20
C THR A 210 -9.52 -4.11 10.59
N GLY A 211 -9.54 -5.29 9.96
CA GLY A 211 -8.36 -5.81 9.26
C GLY A 211 -7.17 -6.25 10.13
N GLU A 212 -7.28 -6.31 11.46
CA GLU A 212 -6.15 -6.66 12.35
C GLU A 212 -5.52 -8.01 11.98
N ASN A 213 -4.20 -8.00 11.77
CA ASN A 213 -3.39 -9.19 11.47
C ASN A 213 -2.52 -9.62 12.64
N GLU A 214 -1.94 -10.82 12.58
CA GLU A 214 -1.19 -11.41 13.69
C GLU A 214 0.07 -10.63 14.09
N HIS A 215 0.62 -9.83 13.17
CA HIS A 215 1.78 -8.97 13.40
C HIS A 215 1.41 -7.60 13.98
N GLY A 216 0.11 -7.32 14.18
CA GLY A 216 -0.40 -6.10 14.80
C GLY A 216 -0.64 -4.94 13.82
N GLY A 217 -0.49 -5.18 12.52
CA GLY A 217 -0.87 -4.26 11.44
C GLY A 217 -2.36 -4.36 11.09
N LEU A 218 -2.78 -3.57 10.09
CA LEU A 218 -4.13 -3.61 9.56
C LEU A 218 -4.10 -3.98 8.07
N THR A 219 -4.66 -5.13 7.74
CA THR A 219 -4.78 -5.64 6.39
C THR A 219 -5.99 -5.06 5.70
N MET A 220 -5.75 -4.47 4.54
CA MET A 220 -6.78 -3.90 3.68
C MET A 220 -7.68 -5.01 3.11
N THR A 221 -9.00 -4.75 3.06
CA THR A 221 -9.99 -5.68 2.51
C THR A 221 -10.94 -4.98 1.54
N ASP A 222 -11.89 -5.71 0.95
CA ASP A 222 -12.85 -5.11 0.00
C ASP A 222 -13.58 -3.91 0.64
N LYS A 223 -13.36 -2.72 0.06
CA LYS A 223 -13.92 -1.42 0.47
C LYS A 223 -13.45 -0.90 1.83
N ASP A 224 -12.45 -1.52 2.42
CA ASP A 224 -11.84 -1.07 3.67
C ASP A 224 -10.33 -0.94 3.51
N SER A 225 -9.81 0.25 3.78
CA SER A 225 -8.37 0.54 3.71
C SER A 225 -7.89 1.33 4.92
N ASN A 226 -8.49 1.04 6.07
CA ASN A 226 -8.06 1.46 7.40
C ASN A 226 -8.03 2.99 7.64
N PRO A 227 -9.15 3.70 7.42
CA PRO A 227 -9.25 5.14 7.66
C PRO A 227 -9.06 5.57 9.13
N GLU A 228 -9.16 4.64 10.08
CA GLU A 228 -8.98 4.86 11.51
C GLU A 228 -7.51 4.98 11.94
N ALA A 229 -6.57 4.67 11.03
CA ALA A 229 -5.15 4.83 11.27
C ALA A 229 -4.69 6.28 11.10
N ILE A 230 -3.66 6.66 11.85
CA ILE A 230 -3.09 8.01 11.80
C ILE A 230 -1.57 7.96 11.82
N ILE A 231 -0.93 8.81 11.02
CA ILE A 231 0.53 8.93 11.04
C ILE A 231 0.96 9.92 12.12
N ILE A 232 1.95 9.52 12.91
CA ILE A 232 2.62 10.36 13.90
C ILE A 232 3.88 10.92 13.26
N GLY A 233 3.93 12.24 13.13
CA GLY A 233 5.03 12.95 12.49
C GLY A 233 6.15 13.36 13.46
N SER A 234 6.88 14.40 13.06
CA SER A 234 8.00 14.95 13.83
C SER A 234 7.58 15.64 15.14
N PRO A 235 8.28 15.38 16.26
CA PRO A 235 7.99 16.03 17.55
C PRO A 235 8.18 17.55 17.57
N LEU A 236 7.26 18.25 18.22
CA LEU A 236 7.27 19.72 18.31
C LEU A 236 8.37 20.28 19.23
N ASP A 237 8.84 19.50 20.21
CA ASP A 237 9.93 19.90 21.12
C ASP A 237 11.34 19.73 20.50
N GLY A 238 11.43 19.22 19.27
CA GLY A 238 12.69 18.98 18.56
C GLY A 238 13.39 17.66 18.94
N THR A 239 12.78 16.83 19.78
CA THR A 239 13.20 15.43 19.93
C THR A 239 12.92 14.63 18.65
N LYS A 240 13.41 13.38 18.57
CA LYS A 240 13.29 12.54 17.38
C LYS A 240 12.68 11.19 17.72
N ASN A 241 11.77 10.74 16.87
CA ASN A 241 11.22 9.38 16.94
C ASN A 241 12.32 8.36 16.60
N SER A 242 12.25 7.18 17.23
CA SER A 242 13.16 6.08 16.91
C SER A 242 12.82 5.46 15.56
N PRO A 243 13.80 5.17 14.69
CA PRO A 243 13.55 4.40 13.47
C PRO A 243 13.41 2.89 13.73
N ASP A 244 13.76 2.42 14.94
CA ASP A 244 13.90 1.00 15.26
C ASP A 244 12.58 0.29 15.59
N SER A 245 11.46 1.02 15.64
CA SER A 245 10.17 0.39 15.93
C SER A 245 9.71 -0.46 14.75
N ARG A 246 8.93 -1.49 15.04
CA ARG A 246 8.32 -2.41 14.09
C ARG A 246 6.80 -2.38 14.19
N MET A 247 6.14 -2.98 13.20
CA MET A 247 4.71 -3.26 13.29
C MET A 247 4.43 -4.11 14.56
N GLY A 248 3.36 -3.76 15.27
CA GLY A 248 2.95 -4.38 16.53
C GLY A 248 3.57 -3.77 17.79
N ASP A 249 4.62 -2.93 17.68
CA ASP A 249 5.19 -2.26 18.85
C ASP A 249 4.15 -1.35 19.54
N GLN A 250 4.14 -1.36 20.87
CA GLN A 250 3.28 -0.51 21.69
C GLN A 250 4.05 0.68 22.23
N PHE A 251 3.36 1.82 22.39
CA PHE A 251 3.95 3.07 22.88
C PHE A 251 3.26 3.57 24.15
N GLU A 252 3.89 4.53 24.82
CA GLU A 252 3.22 5.40 25.79
C GLU A 252 2.14 6.23 25.08
N ASP A 253 1.21 6.81 25.84
CA ASP A 253 0.20 7.71 25.30
C ASP A 253 0.85 8.87 24.52
N ILE A 254 0.35 9.14 23.31
CA ILE A 254 0.89 10.18 22.44
C ILE A 254 -0.04 11.39 22.50
N ALA A 255 0.44 12.49 23.07
CA ALA A 255 -0.21 13.78 22.95
C ALA A 255 0.37 14.59 21.79
N GLY A 256 -0.46 15.20 20.96
CA GLY A 256 -0.01 15.97 19.80
C GLY A 256 -1.13 16.75 19.12
N VAL A 257 -0.78 17.59 18.14
CA VAL A 257 -1.74 18.36 17.35
C VAL A 257 -2.04 17.67 16.03
N VAL A 258 -3.32 17.52 15.69
CA VAL A 258 -3.76 17.03 14.38
C VAL A 258 -3.59 18.14 13.35
N GLN A 259 -3.10 17.83 12.15
CA GLN A 259 -3.08 18.74 11.01
C GLN A 259 -2.97 17.98 9.69
N GLN A 260 -3.24 18.66 8.57
CA GLN A 260 -2.86 18.18 7.25
C GLN A 260 -1.37 18.45 6.99
N ALA A 261 -0.58 17.42 6.69
CA ALA A 261 0.83 17.52 6.35
C ALA A 261 1.21 16.50 5.27
N PHE A 262 1.91 16.97 4.22
CA PHE A 262 2.45 16.13 3.16
C PHE A 262 1.42 15.18 2.49
N GLY A 263 0.14 15.55 2.47
CA GLY A 263 -0.93 14.78 1.84
C GLY A 263 -1.63 13.78 2.76
N PHE A 264 -1.38 13.85 4.07
CA PHE A 264 -2.03 13.03 5.09
C PHE A 264 -2.52 13.89 6.24
N TYR A 265 -3.55 13.42 6.94
CA TYR A 265 -3.77 13.87 8.31
C TYR A 265 -2.66 13.28 9.18
N THR A 266 -2.07 14.10 10.03
CA THR A 266 -0.88 13.77 10.82
C THR A 266 -1.02 14.35 12.21
N ILE A 267 -0.65 13.59 13.22
CA ILE A 267 -0.44 14.13 14.57
C ILE A 267 1.02 14.53 14.70
N LEU A 268 1.29 15.82 14.96
CA LEU A 268 2.60 16.27 15.41
C LEU A 268 2.69 16.06 16.91
N PRO A 269 3.45 15.08 17.40
CA PRO A 269 3.49 14.78 18.82
C PRO A 269 4.22 15.89 19.58
N LEU A 270 3.86 16.11 20.85
CA LEU A 270 4.54 17.11 21.69
C LEU A 270 6.00 16.71 21.98
N THR A 271 6.24 15.41 22.12
CA THR A 271 7.56 14.80 22.39
C THR A 271 7.72 13.53 21.57
N ALA A 272 8.95 13.04 21.42
CA ALA A 272 9.24 11.78 20.73
C ALA A 272 8.47 10.59 21.31
N LEU A 273 8.14 9.66 20.40
CA LEU A 273 7.55 8.37 20.74
C LEU A 273 8.43 7.57 21.70
N LYS A 274 7.80 6.84 22.62
CA LYS A 274 8.47 5.96 23.58
C LYS A 274 7.81 4.60 23.57
N ALA A 275 8.54 3.58 23.13
CA ALA A 275 8.07 2.21 23.13
C ALA A 275 7.93 1.69 24.56
N THR A 276 6.82 1.01 24.84
CA THR A 276 6.53 0.34 26.12
C THR A 276 6.71 -1.17 26.00
N THR A 277 6.40 -1.74 24.85
CA THR A 277 6.55 -3.17 24.55
C THR A 277 6.90 -3.34 23.09
N ASN A 278 7.95 -4.12 22.83
CA ASN A 278 8.34 -4.45 21.46
C ASN A 278 7.62 -5.74 21.02
N ALA A 279 7.15 -5.78 19.78
CA ALA A 279 6.61 -6.97 19.15
C ALA A 279 7.70 -8.03 18.95
N SER A 280 7.24 -9.27 18.78
CA SER A 280 8.09 -10.44 18.51
C SER A 280 8.89 -10.25 17.22
N THR A 281 10.10 -10.81 17.18
CA THR A 281 10.93 -10.91 15.96
C THR A 281 10.95 -12.31 15.37
N THR A 282 10.15 -13.23 15.91
CA THR A 282 10.23 -14.64 15.56
C THR A 282 9.39 -14.91 14.32
N VAL A 283 10.02 -15.44 13.28
CA VAL A 283 9.33 -16.02 12.12
C VAL A 283 9.58 -17.52 12.09
N SER A 284 8.53 -18.28 11.80
CA SER A 284 8.64 -19.72 11.56
C SER A 284 8.85 -19.99 10.07
N PRO A 285 9.80 -20.86 9.69
CA PRO A 285 9.85 -21.41 8.34
C PRO A 285 8.57 -22.12 7.95
N VAL A 286 8.36 -22.34 6.65
CA VAL A 286 7.23 -23.13 6.17
C VAL A 286 7.24 -24.55 6.77
N GLY A 287 6.05 -25.05 7.11
CA GLY A 287 5.85 -26.34 7.76
C GLY A 287 5.91 -27.57 6.85
N PHE A 288 6.12 -27.39 5.55
CA PHE A 288 6.16 -28.47 4.54
C PHE A 288 7.38 -28.32 3.63
N VAL A 289 7.78 -29.42 2.99
CA VAL A 289 8.93 -29.47 2.09
C VAL A 289 8.60 -30.28 0.84
N SER A 290 9.43 -30.15 -0.18
CA SER A 290 9.36 -30.94 -1.40
C SER A 290 9.47 -32.45 -1.14
N GLU A 291 8.66 -33.24 -1.86
CA GLU A 291 8.82 -34.69 -1.97
C GLU A 291 9.81 -35.12 -3.07
N GLY A 292 10.38 -34.15 -3.81
CA GLY A 292 11.33 -34.39 -4.89
C GLY A 292 10.71 -35.03 -6.14
N THR A 293 9.38 -35.00 -6.25
CA THR A 293 8.61 -35.59 -7.35
C THR A 293 7.37 -34.76 -7.64
N CYS A 294 6.66 -35.09 -8.70
CA CYS A 294 5.41 -34.42 -9.07
C CYS A 294 4.31 -34.46 -8.00
N LYS A 295 4.32 -35.35 -7.00
CA LYS A 295 3.25 -35.48 -5.99
C LYS A 295 3.27 -34.40 -4.91
N GLY A 296 4.44 -33.82 -4.70
CA GLY A 296 4.70 -32.82 -3.67
C GLY A 296 5.77 -31.87 -4.16
N LEU A 297 5.43 -31.12 -5.21
CA LEU A 297 6.28 -30.09 -5.78
C LEU A 297 6.11 -28.80 -4.98
N THR A 298 7.19 -28.23 -4.45
CA THR A 298 7.13 -26.91 -3.82
C THR A 298 7.39 -25.79 -4.81
N VAL A 299 6.54 -24.77 -4.77
CA VAL A 299 6.57 -23.61 -5.67
C VAL A 299 6.58 -22.34 -4.82
N GLY A 300 7.63 -21.53 -4.91
CA GLY A 300 7.70 -20.25 -4.22
C GLY A 300 7.51 -19.07 -5.17
N ASP A 301 7.06 -17.95 -4.62
CA ASP A 301 6.95 -16.65 -5.30
C ASP A 301 7.66 -15.60 -4.45
N TYR A 302 8.56 -14.82 -5.06
CA TYR A 302 9.30 -13.80 -4.34
C TYR A 302 9.83 -12.68 -5.25
N ASN A 303 9.31 -11.48 -5.04
CA ASN A 303 9.92 -10.25 -5.52
C ASN A 303 11.15 -9.93 -4.66
N VAL A 304 12.33 -9.85 -5.29
CA VAL A 304 13.63 -9.72 -4.61
C VAL A 304 14.24 -8.31 -4.66
N GLU A 305 13.44 -7.29 -5.04
CA GLU A 305 13.77 -5.86 -5.03
C GLU A 305 15.10 -5.51 -5.75
N ASN A 306 15.03 -5.12 -7.03
CA ASN A 306 16.16 -4.63 -7.82
C ASN A 306 17.45 -5.48 -7.68
N MET A 307 17.34 -6.80 -7.86
CA MET A 307 18.45 -7.72 -7.66
C MET A 307 19.47 -7.62 -8.79
N ALA A 308 20.71 -7.26 -8.46
CA ALA A 308 21.86 -7.16 -9.36
C ALA A 308 23.01 -8.06 -8.87
N PRO A 309 24.10 -8.28 -9.65
CA PRO A 309 25.13 -9.27 -9.30
C PRO A 309 25.85 -9.02 -7.96
N THR A 310 25.83 -7.79 -7.46
CA THR A 310 26.51 -7.38 -6.21
C THR A 310 25.57 -6.71 -5.22
N SER A 311 24.25 -6.95 -5.31
CA SER A 311 23.28 -6.40 -4.37
C SER A 311 23.60 -6.80 -2.93
N ALA A 312 23.64 -5.82 -2.03
CA ALA A 312 24.04 -6.04 -0.63
C ALA A 312 23.06 -6.94 0.14
N HIS A 313 21.78 -6.97 -0.26
CA HIS A 313 20.74 -7.81 0.33
C HIS A 313 20.71 -9.24 -0.23
N MET A 314 21.45 -9.56 -1.30
CA MET A 314 21.44 -10.89 -1.92
C MET A 314 21.71 -12.04 -0.93
N PRO A 315 22.70 -11.95 0.01
CA PRO A 315 22.91 -13.02 0.99
C PRO A 315 21.71 -13.24 1.91
N LYS A 316 20.98 -12.17 2.27
CA LYS A 316 19.76 -12.26 3.08
C LYS A 316 18.59 -12.86 2.30
N ILE A 317 18.42 -12.49 1.01
CA ILE A 317 17.45 -13.14 0.12
C ILE A 317 17.73 -14.65 -0.02
N ALA A 318 19.00 -15.03 -0.22
CA ALA A 318 19.39 -16.43 -0.27
C ALA A 318 19.07 -17.16 1.04
N ALA A 319 19.29 -16.52 2.19
CA ALA A 319 18.90 -17.06 3.49
C ALA A 319 17.38 -17.19 3.64
N HIS A 320 16.58 -16.22 3.15
CA HIS A 320 15.12 -16.34 3.12
C HIS A 320 14.69 -17.62 2.37
N ILE A 321 15.23 -17.82 1.16
CA ILE A 321 14.91 -18.97 0.31
C ILE A 321 15.31 -20.30 0.99
N VAL A 322 16.46 -20.34 1.66
CA VAL A 322 16.98 -21.57 2.28
C VAL A 322 16.32 -21.87 3.62
N ASP A 323 16.32 -20.90 4.52
CA ASP A 323 15.96 -21.10 5.91
C ASP A 323 14.45 -21.06 6.14
N TYR A 324 13.72 -20.22 5.37
CA TYR A 324 12.30 -19.99 5.58
C TYR A 324 11.42 -20.68 4.53
N LEU A 325 11.75 -20.53 3.23
CA LEU A 325 10.99 -21.20 2.15
C LEU A 325 11.40 -22.67 1.95
N LYS A 326 12.48 -23.12 2.61
CA LYS A 326 13.01 -24.49 2.53
C LYS A 326 13.35 -24.94 1.11
N THR A 327 14.00 -24.07 0.34
CA THR A 327 14.50 -24.33 -1.02
C THR A 327 13.44 -24.92 -1.96
N PRO A 328 12.44 -24.15 -2.41
CA PRO A 328 11.37 -24.63 -3.28
C PRO A 328 11.87 -25.24 -4.60
N ASP A 329 11.16 -26.20 -5.17
CA ASP A 329 11.59 -26.85 -6.43
C ASP A 329 11.52 -25.92 -7.64
N LEU A 330 10.57 -24.99 -7.62
CA LEU A 330 10.42 -23.90 -8.57
C LEU A 330 10.22 -22.60 -7.80
N LEU A 331 10.86 -21.53 -8.26
CA LEU A 331 10.69 -20.18 -7.76
C LEU A 331 10.30 -19.25 -8.91
N PHE A 332 9.20 -18.52 -8.72
CA PHE A 332 8.83 -17.34 -9.48
C PHE A 332 9.57 -16.15 -8.86
N ILE A 333 10.48 -15.54 -9.61
CA ILE A 333 11.29 -14.41 -9.10
C ILE A 333 11.05 -13.19 -9.99
N GLN A 334 10.74 -12.06 -9.36
CA GLN A 334 10.57 -10.75 -10.01
C GLN A 334 11.76 -9.84 -9.68
N GLU A 335 11.78 -8.62 -10.24
CA GLU A 335 12.79 -7.60 -9.91
C GLU A 335 14.26 -8.01 -10.18
N ILE A 336 14.51 -8.90 -11.15
CA ILE A 336 15.87 -9.27 -11.57
C ILE A 336 16.42 -8.20 -12.52
N GLN A 337 17.57 -7.61 -12.18
CA GLN A 337 18.36 -6.68 -13.00
C GLN A 337 19.37 -7.39 -13.92
N ASP A 338 19.86 -6.68 -14.93
CA ASP A 338 20.87 -7.20 -15.85
C ASP A 338 22.24 -7.26 -15.16
N ASP A 339 23.23 -7.73 -15.89
CA ASP A 339 24.59 -7.96 -15.43
C ASP A 339 25.34 -6.67 -15.01
N SER A 340 24.79 -5.49 -15.32
CA SER A 340 25.32 -4.17 -14.98
C SER A 340 24.53 -3.47 -13.86
N GLY A 341 23.44 -4.08 -13.38
CA GLY A 341 22.55 -3.50 -12.39
C GLY A 341 21.88 -2.24 -12.94
N PRO A 342 21.82 -1.11 -12.20
CA PRO A 342 21.12 0.10 -12.65
C PRO A 342 21.91 0.94 -13.68
N THR A 343 22.99 0.41 -14.26
CA THR A 343 23.84 1.16 -15.19
C THR A 343 23.27 1.07 -16.59
N ASP A 344 22.90 2.20 -17.19
CA ASP A 344 22.42 2.23 -18.58
C ASP A 344 23.60 2.15 -19.57
N ASP A 345 24.03 0.92 -19.90
CA ASP A 345 25.14 0.63 -20.83
C ASP A 345 24.75 -0.30 -22.00
N GLY A 346 23.47 -0.61 -22.15
CA GLY A 346 22.90 -1.46 -23.20
C GLY A 346 23.04 -2.97 -22.95
N VAL A 347 23.55 -3.40 -21.79
CA VAL A 347 23.58 -4.82 -21.39
C VAL A 347 22.18 -5.28 -20.99
N VAL A 348 21.69 -6.38 -21.57
CA VAL A 348 20.36 -6.93 -21.25
C VAL A 348 20.39 -8.33 -20.62
N SER A 349 21.53 -9.02 -20.70
CA SER A 349 21.76 -10.31 -20.05
C SER A 349 21.68 -10.16 -18.53
N ALA A 350 21.01 -11.10 -17.86
CA ALA A 350 20.97 -11.21 -16.40
C ALA A 350 21.71 -12.46 -15.88
N ASN A 351 22.56 -13.07 -16.72
CA ASN A 351 23.23 -14.32 -16.39
C ASN A 351 24.15 -14.21 -15.16
N LYS A 352 24.90 -13.12 -15.02
CA LYS A 352 25.73 -12.87 -13.82
C LYS A 352 24.86 -12.67 -12.59
N THR A 353 23.77 -11.92 -12.70
CA THR A 353 22.82 -11.69 -11.60
C THR A 353 22.23 -13.01 -11.10
N LEU A 354 21.65 -13.80 -12.00
CA LEU A 354 21.02 -15.08 -11.68
C LEU A 354 22.05 -16.11 -11.21
N THR A 355 23.25 -16.14 -11.80
CA THR A 355 24.35 -17.00 -11.34
C THR A 355 24.80 -16.63 -9.92
N ALA A 356 24.92 -15.33 -9.61
CA ALA A 356 25.28 -14.88 -8.27
C ALA A 356 24.22 -15.29 -7.23
N LEU A 357 22.93 -15.10 -7.54
CA LEU A 357 21.83 -15.47 -6.65
C LEU A 357 21.77 -16.99 -6.41
N THR A 358 21.78 -17.79 -7.47
CA THR A 358 21.80 -19.27 -7.36
C THR A 358 23.05 -19.77 -6.64
N GLY A 359 24.21 -19.14 -6.86
CA GLY A 359 25.45 -19.45 -6.15
C GLY A 359 25.37 -19.13 -4.66
N ALA A 360 24.74 -18.01 -4.27
CA ALA A 360 24.49 -17.67 -2.88
C ALA A 360 23.59 -18.72 -2.21
N ILE A 361 22.49 -19.13 -2.85
CA ILE A 361 21.60 -20.18 -2.36
C ILE A 361 22.34 -21.52 -2.21
N ALA A 362 23.12 -21.91 -3.22
CA ALA A 362 23.90 -23.15 -3.21
C ALA A 362 24.94 -23.15 -2.09
N SER A 363 25.56 -22.01 -1.79
CA SER A 363 26.54 -21.89 -0.71
C SER A 363 25.96 -22.12 0.70
N LEU A 364 24.66 -21.85 0.88
CA LEU A 364 23.95 -22.03 2.14
C LEU A 364 23.29 -23.42 2.28
N SER A 365 22.86 -24.04 1.17
CA SER A 365 22.01 -25.24 1.20
C SER A 365 22.58 -26.48 0.49
N ASN A 366 23.61 -26.32 -0.34
CA ASN A 366 24.05 -27.29 -1.36
C ASN A 366 23.01 -27.63 -2.44
N VAL A 367 21.85 -26.94 -2.48
CA VAL A 367 20.88 -27.09 -3.57
C VAL A 367 21.37 -26.31 -4.78
N THR A 368 21.38 -26.95 -5.95
CA THR A 368 21.75 -26.31 -7.21
C THR A 368 20.48 -25.91 -7.95
N TYR A 369 20.35 -24.61 -8.25
CA TYR A 369 19.31 -24.11 -9.14
C TYR A 369 19.86 -23.88 -10.53
N ALA A 370 19.07 -24.23 -11.54
CA ALA A 370 19.16 -23.66 -12.87
C ALA A 370 18.15 -22.51 -12.98
N PHE A 371 18.24 -21.70 -14.03
CA PHE A 371 17.32 -20.59 -14.25
C PHE A 371 16.82 -20.53 -15.69
N ALA A 372 15.62 -19.99 -15.86
CA ALA A 372 14.98 -19.74 -17.15
C ALA A 372 14.47 -18.30 -17.19
N SER A 373 14.88 -17.55 -18.22
CA SER A 373 14.48 -16.16 -18.45
C SER A 373 14.54 -15.83 -19.94
N VAL A 374 13.90 -14.73 -20.35
CA VAL A 374 14.03 -14.17 -21.69
C VAL A 374 14.52 -12.74 -21.54
N GLU A 375 15.67 -12.43 -22.14
CA GLU A 375 16.25 -11.08 -22.14
C GLU A 375 15.26 -10.07 -22.76
N PRO A 376 15.16 -8.85 -22.21
CA PRO A 376 14.36 -7.79 -22.80
C PRO A 376 15.08 -7.08 -23.95
N VAL A 377 14.34 -6.20 -24.64
CA VAL A 377 14.98 -5.14 -25.43
C VAL A 377 15.40 -4.03 -24.46
N SER A 378 16.61 -3.47 -24.66
CA SER A 378 17.14 -2.40 -23.80
C SER A 378 16.11 -1.30 -23.55
N ASP A 379 15.85 -1.02 -22.27
CA ASP A 379 14.99 0.07 -21.78
C ASP A 379 13.52 0.02 -22.24
N GLN A 380 13.07 -1.12 -22.76
CA GLN A 380 11.67 -1.31 -23.19
C GLN A 380 10.80 -2.01 -22.13
N ASP A 381 11.41 -2.59 -21.11
CA ASP A 381 10.73 -3.19 -19.97
C ASP A 381 10.83 -2.21 -18.80
N GLY A 382 9.71 -1.96 -18.09
CA GLY A 382 9.67 -0.99 -16.98
C GLY A 382 10.48 -1.43 -15.76
N GLY A 383 10.50 -0.60 -14.71
CA GLY A 383 11.29 -0.82 -13.49
C GLY A 383 12.35 0.26 -13.32
N GLN A 384 13.42 -0.04 -12.56
CA GLN A 384 14.54 0.89 -12.41
C GLN A 384 15.17 1.18 -13.77
N PRO A 385 15.29 2.47 -14.18
CA PRO A 385 15.94 2.85 -15.43
C PRO A 385 17.34 2.27 -15.57
N GLY A 386 17.71 1.83 -16.77
CA GLY A 386 18.99 1.18 -17.08
C GLY A 386 19.07 -0.29 -16.66
N GLY A 387 18.28 -0.75 -15.69
CA GLY A 387 18.41 -2.11 -15.14
C GLY A 387 17.73 -3.22 -15.92
N ASN A 388 16.99 -2.89 -16.99
CA ASN A 388 16.32 -3.84 -17.89
C ASN A 388 15.45 -4.90 -17.18
N ILE A 389 14.78 -4.52 -16.09
CA ILE A 389 14.19 -5.47 -15.13
C ILE A 389 13.30 -6.54 -15.79
N ARG A 390 13.40 -7.78 -15.30
CA ARG A 390 12.61 -8.91 -15.81
C ARG A 390 12.14 -9.85 -14.69
N VAL A 391 11.24 -10.75 -15.07
CA VAL A 391 10.90 -11.94 -14.30
C VAL A 391 11.77 -13.12 -14.73
N ALA A 392 11.99 -14.06 -13.83
CA ALA A 392 12.75 -15.28 -14.08
C ALA A 392 12.17 -16.46 -13.28
N TYR A 393 12.52 -17.67 -13.71
CA TYR A 393 12.35 -18.87 -12.90
C TYR A 393 13.70 -19.33 -12.37
N LEU A 394 13.76 -19.72 -11.09
CA LEU A 394 14.80 -20.62 -10.59
C LEU A 394 14.17 -21.99 -10.39
N TYR A 395 14.80 -23.05 -10.87
CA TYR A 395 14.27 -24.40 -10.73
C TYR A 395 15.36 -25.41 -10.39
N ARG A 396 14.99 -26.47 -9.67
CA ARG A 396 15.88 -27.58 -9.33
C ARG A 396 15.94 -28.59 -10.49
N PRO A 397 17.05 -28.65 -11.27
CA PRO A 397 17.10 -29.43 -12.51
C PRO A 397 17.04 -30.95 -12.29
N GLU A 398 17.26 -31.42 -11.07
CA GLU A 398 17.10 -32.83 -10.69
C GLU A 398 15.63 -33.25 -10.46
N ILE A 399 14.72 -32.27 -10.39
CA ILE A 399 13.26 -32.47 -10.20
C ILE A 399 12.47 -31.97 -11.41
N LEU A 400 12.89 -30.85 -12.01
CA LEU A 400 12.17 -30.18 -13.09
C LEU A 400 13.03 -30.06 -14.35
N SER A 401 12.37 -30.20 -15.50
CA SER A 401 12.94 -29.90 -16.81
C SER A 401 11.92 -29.18 -17.68
N LEU A 402 12.37 -28.31 -18.57
CA LEU A 402 11.47 -27.68 -19.55
C LEU A 402 10.91 -28.74 -20.51
N TYR A 403 9.59 -28.71 -20.73
CA TYR A 403 8.91 -29.57 -21.68
C TYR A 403 9.09 -29.06 -23.11
N LYS A 404 9.83 -29.81 -23.96
CA LYS A 404 10.13 -29.42 -25.35
C LYS A 404 10.78 -28.01 -25.43
N PRO A 405 11.97 -27.81 -24.84
CA PRO A 405 12.58 -26.49 -24.75
C PRO A 405 12.89 -25.92 -26.13
N ASN A 406 12.48 -24.66 -26.32
CA ASN A 406 12.75 -23.85 -27.50
C ASN A 406 12.64 -22.38 -27.07
N GLN A 407 13.70 -21.83 -26.48
CA GLN A 407 13.64 -20.50 -25.88
C GLN A 407 13.32 -19.42 -26.92
N GLY A 408 12.37 -18.53 -26.60
CA GLY A 408 12.05 -17.36 -27.43
C GLY A 408 12.98 -16.18 -27.19
N GLY A 409 13.04 -15.26 -28.16
CA GLY A 409 13.68 -13.97 -28.05
C GLY A 409 12.80 -12.88 -27.42
N PRO A 410 13.33 -11.65 -27.25
CA PRO A 410 12.66 -10.54 -26.57
C PRO A 410 11.31 -10.13 -27.17
N THR A 411 11.16 -10.31 -28.49
CA THR A 411 9.99 -9.92 -29.28
C THR A 411 9.21 -11.12 -29.81
N ASP A 412 9.64 -12.34 -29.51
CA ASP A 412 8.96 -13.55 -29.95
C ASP A 412 7.76 -13.82 -29.05
N ALA A 413 6.55 -13.75 -29.61
CA ALA A 413 5.33 -14.13 -28.92
C ALA A 413 5.25 -15.66 -28.81
N THR A 414 5.15 -16.18 -27.59
CA THR A 414 4.83 -17.58 -27.39
C THR A 414 3.33 -17.81 -27.58
N GLU A 415 3.01 -18.92 -28.23
CA GLU A 415 1.65 -19.33 -28.58
C GLU A 415 1.39 -20.73 -28.01
N ILE A 416 0.13 -21.01 -27.67
CA ILE A 416 -0.28 -22.36 -27.29
C ILE A 416 -0.41 -23.22 -28.55
N VAL A 417 0.43 -24.25 -28.65
CA VAL A 417 0.41 -25.24 -29.74
C VAL A 417 -0.39 -26.46 -29.28
N PRO A 418 -1.47 -26.86 -29.97
CA PRO A 418 -2.21 -28.07 -29.63
C PRO A 418 -1.34 -29.32 -29.62
N GLY A 419 -1.61 -30.25 -28.70
CA GLY A 419 -0.95 -31.56 -28.69
C GLY A 419 -1.24 -32.40 -29.93
N GLU A 420 -0.40 -33.38 -30.22
CA GLU A 420 -0.56 -34.22 -31.42
C GLU A 420 -1.85 -35.04 -31.35
N THR A 421 -2.74 -34.84 -32.33
CA THR A 421 -3.98 -35.62 -32.50
C THR A 421 -3.69 -36.86 -33.36
N GLY A 422 -2.96 -37.84 -32.80
CA GLY A 422 -2.40 -38.94 -33.60
C GLY A 422 -2.55 -40.39 -33.10
N SER A 423 -3.04 -40.66 -31.89
CA SER A 423 -3.19 -42.05 -31.43
C SER A 423 -4.64 -42.51 -31.45
N THR A 424 -5.02 -43.22 -32.50
CA THR A 424 -6.25 -44.04 -32.58
C THR A 424 -6.18 -45.28 -31.67
N SER A 425 -5.58 -45.18 -30.48
CA SER A 425 -5.55 -46.28 -29.53
C SER A 425 -6.92 -46.40 -28.83
N PRO A 426 -7.61 -47.56 -28.88
CA PRO A 426 -8.92 -47.74 -28.28
C PRO A 426 -8.95 -47.71 -26.74
N CYS A 427 -7.81 -47.52 -26.07
CA CYS A 427 -7.70 -47.55 -24.62
C CYS A 427 -7.75 -46.14 -24.01
N LYS A 428 -8.91 -45.78 -23.45
CA LYS A 428 -9.26 -44.49 -22.82
C LYS A 428 -8.59 -44.19 -21.46
N SER A 429 -7.49 -44.82 -21.06
CA SER A 429 -7.00 -44.71 -19.67
C SER A 429 -5.64 -44.05 -19.45
N LYS A 430 -4.87 -43.70 -20.48
CA LYS A 430 -3.62 -42.93 -20.32
C LYS A 430 -3.39 -42.03 -21.54
N ARG A 431 -3.50 -40.71 -21.37
CA ARG A 431 -3.03 -39.75 -22.40
C ARG A 431 -1.50 -39.87 -22.45
N ALA A 432 -0.95 -40.16 -23.63
CA ALA A 432 0.49 -40.10 -23.82
C ALA A 432 0.97 -38.64 -23.76
N ALA A 433 2.17 -38.39 -23.23
CA ALA A 433 2.77 -37.06 -23.09
C ALA A 433 2.85 -36.24 -24.41
N GLY A 434 2.66 -36.86 -25.58
CA GLY A 434 2.56 -36.18 -26.88
C GLY A 434 1.21 -35.50 -27.17
N SER A 435 0.19 -35.74 -26.34
CA SER A 435 -1.17 -35.20 -26.53
C SER A 435 -1.49 -33.94 -25.71
N SER A 436 -0.58 -33.54 -24.82
CA SER A 436 -0.70 -32.27 -24.08
C SER A 436 -0.31 -31.10 -24.98
N PRO A 437 -0.94 -29.92 -24.80
CA PRO A 437 -0.47 -28.70 -25.43
C PRO A 437 1.02 -28.44 -25.16
N SER A 438 1.66 -27.66 -26.03
CA SER A 438 3.02 -27.17 -25.84
C SER A 438 3.07 -25.67 -26.09
N LEU A 439 4.16 -25.01 -25.70
CA LEU A 439 4.39 -23.61 -26.06
C LEU A 439 5.26 -23.56 -27.32
N SER A 440 4.97 -22.64 -28.25
CA SER A 440 5.80 -22.43 -29.45
C SER A 440 7.23 -22.00 -29.07
N PHE A 441 7.34 -21.23 -27.98
CA PHE A 441 8.59 -20.94 -27.29
C PHE A 441 8.50 -21.33 -25.80
N ASN A 442 9.47 -22.10 -25.33
CA ASN A 442 9.55 -22.57 -23.95
C ASN A 442 10.97 -22.46 -23.37
N PRO A 443 11.23 -21.52 -22.44
CA PRO A 443 10.30 -20.47 -21.99
C PRO A 443 10.06 -19.42 -23.09
N GLY A 444 8.99 -18.64 -22.97
CA GLY A 444 8.63 -17.58 -23.93
C GLY A 444 7.80 -16.45 -23.34
N ARG A 445 7.75 -15.30 -24.02
CA ARG A 445 7.02 -14.11 -23.56
C ARG A 445 5.58 -14.11 -24.10
N ILE A 446 4.61 -13.69 -23.28
CA ILE A 446 3.21 -13.55 -23.71
C ILE A 446 3.03 -12.21 -24.42
N ASP A 447 2.74 -12.26 -25.72
CA ASP A 447 2.46 -11.11 -26.59
C ASP A 447 3.34 -9.87 -26.31
N PRO A 448 4.68 -9.97 -26.44
CA PRO A 448 5.62 -8.96 -25.98
C PRO A 448 5.51 -7.61 -26.69
N THR A 449 4.80 -7.54 -27.81
CA THR A 449 4.57 -6.29 -28.57
C THR A 449 3.26 -5.58 -28.22
N ASN A 450 2.43 -6.18 -27.35
CA ASN A 450 1.17 -5.58 -26.92
C ASN A 450 1.39 -4.25 -26.17
N ALA A 451 0.55 -3.26 -26.45
CA ALA A 451 0.58 -1.96 -25.77
C ALA A 451 0.35 -2.07 -24.25
N ALA A 452 -0.27 -3.15 -23.78
CA ALA A 452 -0.41 -3.47 -22.36
C ALA A 452 0.94 -3.50 -21.61
N TRP A 453 2.04 -3.77 -22.32
CA TRP A 453 3.39 -3.88 -21.74
C TRP A 453 4.24 -2.62 -21.90
N THR A 454 3.66 -1.49 -22.32
CA THR A 454 4.38 -0.22 -22.45
C THR A 454 5.01 0.15 -21.10
N SER A 455 6.35 0.23 -21.07
CA SER A 455 7.11 0.49 -19.85
C SER A 455 6.73 -0.44 -18.69
N SER A 456 6.49 -1.72 -18.99
CA SER A 456 6.16 -2.77 -18.01
C SER A 456 6.86 -4.08 -18.38
N ARG A 457 7.00 -4.98 -17.41
CA ARG A 457 7.62 -6.29 -17.62
C ARG A 457 6.65 -7.19 -18.38
N LYS A 458 7.17 -7.94 -19.35
CA LYS A 458 6.39 -8.88 -20.15
C LYS A 458 6.35 -10.24 -19.42
N PRO A 459 5.17 -10.88 -19.27
CA PRO A 459 5.06 -12.16 -18.57
C PRO A 459 5.90 -13.25 -19.23
N LEU A 460 6.46 -14.15 -18.41
CA LEU A 460 7.23 -15.30 -18.85
C LEU A 460 6.43 -16.57 -18.65
N ALA A 461 6.08 -17.24 -19.75
CA ALA A 461 5.42 -18.54 -19.73
C ALA A 461 6.44 -19.66 -19.87
N ALA A 462 6.22 -20.76 -19.14
CA ALA A 462 7.00 -21.98 -19.29
C ALA A 462 6.13 -23.23 -19.10
N ALA A 463 6.49 -24.32 -19.77
CA ALA A 463 5.93 -25.64 -19.58
C ALA A 463 6.99 -26.58 -19.04
N TRP A 464 6.64 -27.41 -18.05
CA TRP A 464 7.60 -28.19 -17.27
C TRP A 464 7.20 -29.65 -17.21
N LEU A 465 8.18 -30.54 -17.23
CA LEU A 465 8.04 -31.92 -16.77
C LEU A 465 8.66 -32.07 -15.39
N ALA A 466 7.81 -32.40 -14.42
CA ALA A 466 8.24 -32.82 -13.10
C ALA A 466 8.63 -34.30 -13.08
N LYS A 467 9.61 -34.64 -12.23
CA LYS A 467 10.05 -36.01 -12.02
C LYS A 467 8.87 -36.89 -11.59
N GLY A 468 8.59 -37.91 -12.40
CA GLY A 468 7.49 -38.86 -12.18
C GLY A 468 6.14 -38.43 -12.75
N ALA A 469 6.03 -37.26 -13.38
CA ALA A 469 4.81 -36.81 -14.04
C ALA A 469 4.65 -37.46 -15.44
N ASP A 470 3.41 -37.75 -15.82
CA ASP A 470 3.06 -38.31 -17.13
C ASP A 470 2.71 -37.20 -18.16
N LYS A 471 2.47 -35.96 -17.69
CA LYS A 471 2.11 -34.78 -18.50
C LYS A 471 2.81 -33.52 -17.98
N PRO A 472 2.98 -32.46 -18.80
CA PRO A 472 3.54 -31.21 -18.32
C PRO A 472 2.54 -30.41 -17.47
N PHE A 473 3.07 -29.52 -16.63
CA PHE A 473 2.33 -28.41 -16.03
C PHE A 473 2.86 -27.08 -16.57
N TYR A 474 2.08 -26.01 -16.44
CA TYR A 474 2.35 -24.72 -17.07
C TYR A 474 2.44 -23.63 -16.02
N THR A 475 3.34 -22.69 -16.25
CA THR A 475 3.57 -21.58 -15.34
C THR A 475 3.62 -20.27 -16.07
N ILE A 476 3.11 -19.20 -15.46
CA ILE A 476 3.16 -17.85 -15.98
C ILE A 476 3.65 -16.91 -14.87
N ASN A 477 4.86 -16.37 -15.01
CA ASN A 477 5.43 -15.41 -14.06
C ASN A 477 5.11 -13.99 -14.52
N VAL A 478 4.46 -13.21 -13.66
CA VAL A 478 4.03 -11.84 -13.95
C VAL A 478 4.75 -10.82 -13.07
N HIS A 479 4.88 -9.61 -13.61
CA HIS A 479 5.26 -8.43 -12.83
C HIS A 479 4.62 -7.18 -13.48
N TRP A 480 3.37 -6.94 -13.14
CA TRP A 480 2.53 -5.93 -13.78
C TRP A 480 2.94 -4.49 -13.46
N SER A 481 2.27 -3.52 -14.11
CA SER A 481 2.57 -2.11 -13.92
C SER A 481 2.28 -1.67 -12.48
N SER A 482 3.26 -1.01 -11.86
CA SER A 482 3.12 -0.51 -10.49
C SER A 482 2.00 0.52 -10.36
N LYS A 483 1.49 0.68 -9.14
CA LYS A 483 0.46 1.68 -8.80
C LYS A 483 1.01 3.11 -8.76
N GLY A 484 2.26 3.32 -9.21
CA GLY A 484 2.92 4.62 -9.28
C GLY A 484 2.13 5.66 -10.08
N GLY A 485 2.20 6.92 -9.67
CA GLY A 485 1.41 8.01 -10.25
C GLY A 485 -0.04 8.09 -9.73
N GLY A 486 -0.43 7.22 -8.80
CA GLY A 486 -1.69 7.33 -8.06
C GLY A 486 -1.70 8.51 -7.07
N THR A 487 -2.86 8.73 -6.45
CA THR A 487 -3.04 9.77 -5.41
C THR A 487 -3.26 9.14 -4.03
N SER A 488 -2.87 9.87 -2.97
CA SER A 488 -3.05 9.44 -1.58
C SER A 488 -4.50 9.07 -1.25
N LEU A 489 -4.70 8.08 -0.36
CA LEU A 489 -5.99 7.76 0.24
C LEU A 489 -6.56 8.91 1.09
N HIS A 490 -5.70 9.83 1.56
CA HIS A 490 -6.06 11.06 2.26
C HIS A 490 -6.04 12.31 1.34
N GLY A 491 -6.03 12.11 0.02
CA GLY A 491 -5.97 13.19 -0.97
C GLY A 491 -7.31 13.80 -1.34
N ASP A 492 -7.24 14.95 -2.03
CA ASP A 492 -8.37 15.76 -2.49
C ASP A 492 -9.20 15.08 -3.59
N ILE A 493 -8.56 14.28 -4.46
CA ILE A 493 -9.18 13.64 -5.63
C ILE A 493 -9.87 12.33 -5.21
N ARG A 494 -11.17 12.17 -5.52
CA ARG A 494 -12.04 11.06 -5.07
C ARG A 494 -12.82 10.37 -6.20
N PRO A 495 -12.96 9.04 -6.18
CA PRO A 495 -12.07 8.11 -5.46
C PRO A 495 -10.60 8.36 -5.84
N PRO A 496 -9.62 7.99 -4.99
CA PRO A 496 -8.21 8.15 -5.31
C PRO A 496 -7.84 7.56 -6.69
N ILE A 497 -6.93 8.23 -7.40
CA ILE A 497 -6.39 7.71 -8.66
C ILE A 497 -5.60 6.43 -8.35
N ASN A 498 -6.10 5.31 -8.85
CA ASN A 498 -5.38 4.04 -8.87
C ASN A 498 -4.40 4.06 -10.06
N GLY A 499 -3.12 4.32 -9.80
CA GLY A 499 -2.10 4.50 -10.84
C GLY A 499 -1.96 3.29 -11.77
N ALA A 500 -1.75 3.57 -13.06
CA ALA A 500 -1.63 2.59 -14.15
C ALA A 500 -2.80 1.58 -14.28
N LEU A 501 -4.00 1.94 -13.81
CA LEU A 501 -5.18 1.07 -13.86
C LEU A 501 -5.50 0.56 -15.27
N ASP A 502 -5.53 1.43 -16.28
CA ASP A 502 -5.82 1.04 -17.67
C ASP A 502 -4.80 0.03 -18.21
N SER A 503 -3.52 0.20 -17.85
CA SER A 503 -2.48 -0.77 -18.17
C SER A 503 -2.78 -2.12 -17.52
N ARG A 504 -3.07 -2.16 -16.22
CA ARG A 504 -3.37 -3.43 -15.51
C ARG A 504 -4.63 -4.11 -16.03
N LEU A 505 -5.69 -3.37 -16.40
CA LEU A 505 -6.87 -3.93 -17.07
C LEU A 505 -6.49 -4.63 -18.39
N ALA A 506 -5.64 -4.00 -19.20
CA ALA A 506 -5.16 -4.60 -20.44
C ALA A 506 -4.24 -5.81 -20.18
N GLN A 507 -3.35 -5.74 -19.18
CA GLN A 507 -2.44 -6.82 -18.79
C GLN A 507 -3.20 -8.05 -18.27
N ALA A 508 -4.26 -7.84 -17.48
CA ALA A 508 -5.19 -8.86 -17.04
C ALA A 508 -5.85 -9.59 -18.22
N ASN A 509 -6.35 -8.83 -19.20
CA ASN A 509 -6.97 -9.39 -20.38
C ASN A 509 -6.00 -10.23 -21.23
N VAL A 510 -4.79 -9.70 -21.51
CA VAL A 510 -3.79 -10.41 -22.34
C VAL A 510 -3.31 -11.68 -21.66
N THR A 511 -2.94 -11.59 -20.37
CA THR A 511 -2.45 -12.76 -19.61
C THR A 511 -3.55 -13.79 -19.42
N GLY A 512 -4.75 -13.35 -19.05
CA GLY A 512 -5.89 -14.24 -18.82
C GLY A 512 -6.33 -14.95 -20.09
N SER A 513 -6.34 -14.28 -21.24
CA SER A 513 -6.72 -14.88 -22.52
C SER A 513 -5.77 -15.98 -22.95
N PHE A 514 -4.45 -15.78 -22.77
CA PHE A 514 -3.44 -16.80 -23.05
C PHE A 514 -3.67 -18.08 -22.21
N ILE A 515 -4.02 -17.92 -20.93
CA ILE A 515 -4.33 -19.04 -20.04
C ILE A 515 -5.66 -19.71 -20.45
N ALA A 516 -6.67 -18.93 -20.82
CA ALA A 516 -7.96 -19.46 -21.27
C ALA A 516 -7.82 -20.31 -22.54
N GLU A 517 -6.96 -19.91 -23.49
CA GLU A 517 -6.65 -20.70 -24.69
C GLU A 517 -6.03 -22.06 -24.33
N LEU A 518 -5.11 -22.08 -23.37
CA LEU A 518 -4.51 -23.32 -22.86
C LEU A 518 -5.57 -24.23 -22.23
N LEU A 519 -6.40 -23.69 -21.33
CA LEU A 519 -7.45 -24.45 -20.64
C LEU A 519 -8.60 -24.88 -21.57
N ALA A 520 -8.82 -24.18 -22.68
CA ALA A 520 -9.75 -24.62 -23.71
C ALA A 520 -9.27 -25.88 -24.44
N LEU A 521 -7.95 -26.05 -24.61
CA LEU A 521 -7.35 -27.25 -25.22
C LEU A 521 -7.19 -28.40 -24.22
N ASP A 522 -6.85 -28.09 -22.97
CA ASP A 522 -6.75 -29.05 -21.87
C ASP A 522 -7.38 -28.49 -20.58
N PRO A 523 -8.67 -28.75 -20.33
CA PRO A 523 -9.36 -28.30 -19.13
C PRO A 523 -8.82 -28.89 -17.82
N THR A 524 -7.93 -29.90 -17.91
CA THR A 524 -7.30 -30.57 -16.77
C THR A 524 -5.82 -30.23 -16.63
N ALA A 525 -5.34 -29.23 -17.40
CA ALA A 525 -3.98 -28.76 -17.29
C ALA A 525 -3.75 -28.14 -15.90
N ASN A 526 -2.61 -28.49 -15.30
CA ASN A 526 -2.13 -27.83 -14.10
C ASN A 526 -1.47 -26.53 -14.52
N VAL A 527 -2.07 -25.40 -14.16
CA VAL A 527 -1.58 -24.05 -14.48
C VAL A 527 -1.35 -23.28 -13.19
N ILE A 528 -0.18 -22.65 -13.06
CA ILE A 528 0.19 -21.80 -11.93
C ILE A 528 0.64 -20.44 -12.47
N THR A 529 -0.11 -19.39 -12.18
CA THR A 529 0.31 -18.01 -12.45
C THR A 529 0.68 -17.36 -11.13
N ALA A 530 1.90 -16.82 -11.01
CA ALA A 530 2.35 -16.17 -9.78
C ALA A 530 3.25 -14.97 -10.06
N GLY A 531 3.38 -14.10 -9.06
CA GLY A 531 4.22 -12.91 -9.09
C GLY A 531 3.51 -11.65 -8.62
N ASP A 532 4.16 -10.52 -8.83
CA ASP A 532 3.66 -9.20 -8.45
C ASP A 532 2.65 -8.68 -9.48
N PHE A 533 1.36 -8.77 -9.13
CA PHE A 533 0.27 -8.25 -9.97
C PHE A 533 0.05 -6.74 -9.77
N ASN A 534 0.67 -6.13 -8.75
CA ASN A 534 0.47 -4.73 -8.37
C ASN A 534 -1.03 -4.34 -8.19
N GLU A 535 -1.88 -5.30 -7.83
CA GLU A 535 -3.31 -5.08 -7.66
C GLU A 535 -3.94 -6.04 -6.68
N PHE A 536 -5.07 -5.64 -6.09
CA PHE A 536 -5.80 -6.43 -5.11
C PHE A 536 -6.89 -7.27 -5.77
N THR A 537 -7.15 -8.46 -5.23
CA THR A 537 -8.12 -9.44 -5.78
C THR A 537 -9.54 -8.89 -5.84
N PHE A 538 -9.87 -7.94 -4.97
CA PHE A 538 -11.15 -7.25 -4.96
C PHE A 538 -11.23 -6.02 -5.87
N VAL A 539 -10.17 -5.67 -6.61
CA VAL A 539 -10.17 -4.56 -7.58
C VAL A 539 -10.31 -5.09 -9.02
N GLN A 540 -10.87 -4.26 -9.90
CA GLN A 540 -11.34 -4.68 -11.23
C GLN A 540 -10.31 -5.47 -12.07
N PRO A 541 -9.00 -5.12 -12.16
CA PRO A 541 -8.05 -5.88 -12.97
C PRO A 541 -7.91 -7.35 -12.55
N LEU A 542 -7.87 -7.66 -11.24
CA LEU A 542 -7.79 -9.06 -10.80
C LEU A 542 -9.12 -9.78 -10.86
N LYS A 543 -10.25 -9.08 -10.66
CA LYS A 543 -11.58 -9.64 -10.95
C LYS A 543 -11.68 -10.07 -12.42
N ASP A 544 -11.23 -9.23 -13.34
CA ASP A 544 -11.20 -9.53 -14.77
C ASP A 544 -10.23 -10.66 -15.10
N PHE A 545 -9.02 -10.65 -14.52
CA PHE A 545 -8.04 -11.72 -14.72
C PHE A 545 -8.59 -13.09 -14.33
N SER A 546 -9.17 -13.23 -13.13
CA SER A 546 -9.77 -14.48 -12.67
C SER A 546 -10.94 -14.91 -13.58
N ALA A 547 -11.81 -13.98 -13.96
CA ALA A 547 -12.96 -14.26 -14.82
C ALA A 547 -12.55 -14.71 -16.24
N ILE A 548 -11.53 -14.08 -16.82
CA ILE A 548 -11.05 -14.39 -18.18
C ILE A 548 -10.25 -15.70 -18.18
N SER A 549 -9.30 -15.84 -17.25
CA SER A 549 -8.40 -17.00 -17.19
C SER A 549 -9.08 -18.27 -16.70
N GLY A 550 -10.12 -18.15 -15.88
CA GLY A 550 -10.73 -19.27 -15.18
C GLY A 550 -9.87 -19.84 -14.05
N LEU A 551 -8.78 -19.17 -13.68
CA LEU A 551 -7.96 -19.54 -12.52
C LEU A 551 -8.63 -19.08 -11.21
N ILE A 552 -8.28 -19.77 -10.14
CA ILE A 552 -8.75 -19.53 -8.78
C ILE A 552 -7.57 -19.00 -7.97
N GLU A 553 -7.82 -17.97 -7.17
CA GLU A 553 -6.83 -17.40 -6.26
C GLU A 553 -6.52 -18.42 -5.15
N LEU A 554 -5.24 -18.63 -4.85
CA LEU A 554 -4.81 -19.73 -3.98
C LEU A 554 -5.17 -19.51 -2.51
N ASP A 555 -5.13 -18.28 -1.99
CA ASP A 555 -5.62 -17.99 -0.64
C ASP A 555 -7.11 -18.31 -0.48
N GLU A 556 -7.93 -18.10 -1.51
CA GLU A 556 -9.31 -18.56 -1.54
C GLU A 556 -9.41 -20.08 -1.57
N ALA A 557 -8.61 -20.76 -2.42
CA ALA A 557 -8.63 -22.22 -2.54
C ALA A 557 -8.23 -22.93 -1.23
N VAL A 558 -7.24 -22.41 -0.50
CA VAL A 558 -6.76 -22.98 0.77
C VAL A 558 -7.42 -22.37 2.01
N ASN A 559 -8.33 -21.40 1.85
CA ASN A 559 -9.01 -20.68 2.92
C ASN A 559 -8.07 -19.90 3.86
N THR A 560 -7.04 -19.25 3.33
CA THR A 560 -6.21 -18.32 4.11
C THR A 560 -7.11 -17.20 4.67
N PRO A 561 -7.04 -16.90 5.99
CA PRO A 561 -7.76 -15.77 6.57
C PRO A 561 -7.47 -14.48 5.82
N GLN A 562 -8.49 -13.67 5.52
CA GLN A 562 -8.33 -12.45 4.71
C GLN A 562 -7.25 -11.49 5.28
N ASN A 563 -7.16 -11.39 6.60
CA ASN A 563 -6.21 -10.49 7.25
C ASN A 563 -4.75 -10.97 7.15
N GLU A 564 -4.50 -12.22 6.77
CA GLU A 564 -3.15 -12.81 6.68
C GLU A 564 -2.69 -13.02 5.22
N ARG A 565 -3.40 -12.43 4.25
CA ARG A 565 -3.06 -12.56 2.81
C ARG A 565 -2.03 -11.55 2.32
N TYR A 566 -1.54 -10.68 3.20
CA TYR A 566 -0.71 -9.55 2.78
C TYR A 566 0.71 -9.98 2.44
N THR A 567 1.27 -9.32 1.43
CA THR A 567 2.64 -9.53 0.95
C THR A 567 3.44 -8.23 0.91
N TYR A 568 2.82 -7.10 1.27
CA TYR A 568 3.39 -5.77 1.17
C TYR A 568 2.85 -4.87 2.29
N ALA A 569 3.61 -3.87 2.73
CA ALA A 569 3.13 -2.86 3.68
C ALA A 569 3.35 -1.44 3.12
N TYR A 570 2.26 -0.70 2.93
CA TYR A 570 2.27 0.65 2.35
C TYR A 570 1.32 1.59 3.07
N ASP A 571 1.82 2.78 3.41
CA ASP A 571 1.11 3.75 4.26
C ASP A 571 0.49 3.08 5.51
N MET A 572 -0.82 3.13 5.68
CA MET A 572 -1.55 2.54 6.80
C MET A 572 -1.99 1.08 6.58
N ASN A 573 -1.60 0.45 5.48
CA ASN A 573 -2.16 -0.83 5.04
C ASN A 573 -1.09 -1.91 4.90
N SER A 574 -1.37 -3.08 5.46
CA SER A 574 -0.89 -4.36 4.94
C SER A 574 -1.71 -4.74 3.69
N GLN A 575 -1.05 -5.09 2.60
CA GLN A 575 -1.60 -5.20 1.25
C GLN A 575 -1.17 -6.51 0.58
N ALA A 576 -2.04 -7.10 -0.25
CA ALA A 576 -1.71 -8.27 -1.07
C ALA A 576 -1.45 -7.84 -2.52
N LEU A 577 -0.18 -7.79 -2.94
CA LEU A 577 0.23 -7.42 -4.31
C LEU A 577 0.75 -8.63 -5.10
N ASP A 578 1.46 -9.52 -4.41
CA ASP A 578 1.87 -10.82 -4.93
C ASP A 578 0.77 -11.86 -4.71
N HIS A 579 0.44 -12.61 -5.76
CA HIS A 579 -0.63 -13.60 -5.72
C HIS A 579 -0.20 -14.87 -6.43
N ILE A 580 -0.79 -16.00 -6.03
CA ILE A 580 -0.72 -17.25 -6.79
C ILE A 580 -2.13 -17.60 -7.25
N PHE A 581 -2.34 -17.69 -8.55
CA PHE A 581 -3.57 -18.18 -9.17
C PHE A 581 -3.32 -19.54 -9.80
N VAL A 582 -4.24 -20.48 -9.57
CA VAL A 582 -4.07 -21.87 -10.01
C VAL A 582 -5.29 -22.37 -10.78
N SER A 583 -5.09 -23.35 -11.65
CA SER A 583 -6.20 -24.00 -12.36
C SER A 583 -7.13 -24.73 -11.38
N PRO A 584 -8.41 -24.95 -11.74
CA PRO A 584 -9.34 -25.71 -10.91
C PRO A 584 -8.79 -27.08 -10.46
N SER A 585 -8.02 -27.76 -11.32
CA SER A 585 -7.41 -29.05 -10.98
C SER A 585 -6.45 -28.98 -9.78
N LEU A 586 -5.74 -27.86 -9.61
CA LEU A 586 -4.85 -27.63 -8.48
C LEU A 586 -5.59 -27.06 -7.27
N ALA A 587 -6.56 -26.16 -7.49
CA ALA A 587 -7.36 -25.58 -6.41
C ALA A 587 -8.19 -26.63 -5.66
N GLU A 588 -8.73 -27.62 -6.39
CA GLU A 588 -9.57 -28.69 -5.82
C GLU A 588 -8.75 -29.85 -5.22
N SER A 589 -7.43 -29.85 -5.40
CA SER A 589 -6.57 -30.91 -4.88
C SER A 589 -6.41 -30.81 -3.35
N GLN A 590 -6.61 -31.94 -2.66
CA GLN A 590 -6.44 -32.02 -1.21
C GLN A 590 -4.98 -31.97 -0.75
N SER A 591 -4.02 -32.13 -1.67
CA SER A 591 -2.58 -31.98 -1.37
C SER A 591 -2.11 -30.53 -1.43
N THR A 592 -2.92 -29.62 -1.98
CA THR A 592 -2.55 -28.21 -2.12
C THR A 592 -2.46 -27.54 -0.76
N THR A 593 -1.29 -26.99 -0.46
CA THR A 593 -1.05 -26.20 0.76
C THR A 593 -0.34 -24.90 0.36
N PHE A 594 -0.60 -23.82 1.08
CA PHE A 594 -0.04 -22.50 0.79
C PHE A 594 0.26 -21.73 2.08
N HIS A 595 1.28 -20.88 2.06
CA HIS A 595 1.66 -20.04 3.19
C HIS A 595 2.39 -18.78 2.73
N HIS A 596 1.92 -17.62 3.23
CA HIS A 596 2.66 -16.36 3.25
C HIS A 596 3.59 -16.35 4.45
N LEU A 597 4.90 -16.09 4.25
CA LEU A 597 5.86 -16.19 5.35
C LEU A 597 5.96 -14.91 6.20
N HIS A 598 5.51 -13.77 5.66
CA HIS A 598 5.65 -12.45 6.27
C HIS A 598 7.07 -12.23 6.83
N LEU A 599 8.09 -12.06 6.00
CA LEU A 599 9.48 -11.91 6.45
C LEU A 599 9.93 -10.45 6.58
N ASN A 600 9.27 -9.54 5.89
CA ASN A 600 9.70 -8.18 5.64
C ASN A 600 8.68 -7.13 6.10
N SER A 601 7.39 -7.31 5.79
CA SER A 601 6.37 -6.23 5.93
C SER A 601 6.18 -5.68 7.35
N TRP A 602 6.58 -6.45 8.37
CA TRP A 602 6.50 -6.04 9.78
C TRP A 602 7.87 -5.77 10.41
N ALA A 603 8.99 -6.08 9.73
CA ALA A 603 10.33 -6.01 10.28
C ALA A 603 10.80 -4.57 10.55
N SER A 604 11.83 -4.38 11.38
CA SER A 604 12.41 -3.04 11.58
C SER A 604 13.05 -2.51 10.29
N PHE A 605 13.24 -1.19 10.16
CA PHE A 605 13.67 -0.56 8.90
C PHE A 605 14.96 -1.18 8.33
N ASP A 606 15.96 -1.44 9.17
CA ASP A 606 17.25 -2.02 8.75
C ASP A 606 17.20 -3.56 8.52
N ASP A 607 16.13 -4.21 9.01
CA ASP A 607 15.90 -5.64 8.88
C ASP A 607 15.09 -6.01 7.63
N VAL A 608 14.36 -5.05 7.02
CA VAL A 608 13.69 -5.25 5.73
C VAL A 608 14.71 -5.66 4.66
N VAL A 609 14.46 -6.79 4.00
CA VAL A 609 15.37 -7.37 2.99
C VAL A 609 14.87 -7.18 1.57
N SER A 610 13.55 -7.29 1.39
CA SER A 610 12.78 -6.91 0.21
C SER A 610 11.56 -6.17 0.73
N ASP A 611 11.00 -5.25 -0.04
CA ASP A 611 9.75 -4.60 0.31
C ASP A 611 8.54 -5.55 0.19
N HIS A 612 8.71 -6.73 -0.42
CA HIS A 612 7.70 -7.78 -0.54
C HIS A 612 7.98 -8.99 0.38
N ASP A 613 6.93 -9.69 0.81
CA ASP A 613 7.02 -10.96 1.51
C ASP A 613 6.95 -12.15 0.54
N PRO A 614 7.75 -13.20 0.77
CA PRO A 614 7.67 -14.41 -0.05
C PRO A 614 6.50 -15.31 0.35
N SER A 615 6.01 -16.05 -0.63
CA SER A 615 4.97 -17.07 -0.47
C SER A 615 5.47 -18.42 -0.98
N VAL A 616 4.94 -19.52 -0.45
CA VAL A 616 5.27 -20.87 -0.91
C VAL A 616 4.06 -21.79 -0.88
N ALA A 617 3.90 -22.58 -1.93
CA ALA A 617 2.86 -23.58 -2.09
C ALA A 617 3.45 -24.98 -2.29
N LEU A 618 2.67 -26.00 -1.96
CA LEU A 618 2.91 -27.41 -2.26
C LEU A 618 1.80 -27.90 -3.19
N PHE A 619 2.15 -28.56 -4.29
CA PHE A 619 1.19 -29.06 -5.28
C PHE A 619 1.45 -30.53 -5.66
N ASP A 620 0.38 -31.24 -6.02
CA ASP A 620 0.46 -32.45 -6.85
C ASP A 620 0.24 -32.07 -8.32
N VAL A 621 1.27 -32.25 -9.14
CA VAL A 621 1.29 -31.96 -10.57
C VAL A 621 1.47 -33.21 -11.44
N CYS A 622 1.34 -34.43 -10.89
CA CYS A 622 1.64 -35.67 -11.62
C CYS A 622 0.76 -35.90 -12.86
N GLY A 623 -0.48 -35.43 -12.80
CA GLY A 623 -1.40 -35.31 -13.93
C GLY A 623 -2.54 -36.30 -13.99
#